data_AF-A0A2W7AKD8-F1
#
_entry.id   AF-A0A2W7AKD8-F1
#
_cell.length_a   1.000
_cell.length_b   1.000
_cell.length_c   1.000
_cell.angle_alpha   90.00
_cell.angle_beta   90.00
_cell.angle_gamma   90.00
#
_symmetry.space_group_name_H-M   'P 1'
#
loop_
_entity.id
_entity.type
_entity.pdbx_description
1 polymer ?
#
loop_
_entity_poly.entity_id
_entity_poly.type
_entity_poly.pdbx_seq_one_letter_code
_entity_poly.pdbx_strand_id
1 'polypeptide(L)' 'MTEQNKSPKKPKDLPFEAQMQRLEEIVEILDNGETALDEMLSIYEEGMKRSQYCRDYLEKAEQKVTLIQSRNS' A
#
# COMPACT_ATOMS: atom_id res chain seq x y z
N MET A 1 13.36 -27.22 9.03
CA MET A 1 12.57 -26.58 10.12
C MET A 1 13.52 -25.68 10.87
N THR A 2 13.09 -24.44 11.15
CA THR A 2 13.79 -23.22 11.67
C THR A 2 13.86 -22.16 10.55
N GLU A 3 13.30 -20.95 10.66
CA GLU A 3 12.81 -20.17 11.79
C GLU A 3 11.57 -19.36 11.41
N GLN A 4 10.50 -19.53 12.20
CA GLN A 4 9.49 -18.52 12.36
C GLN A 4 10.10 -17.36 13.14
N ASN A 5 10.45 -16.26 12.47
CA ASN A 5 10.50 -14.95 13.13
C ASN A 5 10.27 -13.83 12.12
N LYS A 6 9.00 -13.60 11.77
CA LYS A 6 8.60 -12.33 11.16
C LYS A 6 7.70 -11.63 12.16
N SER A 7 8.30 -10.79 13.00
CA SER A 7 7.60 -9.69 13.68
C SER A 7 6.65 -9.01 12.69
N PRO A 8 5.43 -8.61 13.11
CA PRO A 8 4.48 -7.99 12.20
C PRO A 8 5.10 -6.71 11.65
N LYS A 9 5.57 -6.76 10.39
CA LYS A 9 6.13 -5.59 9.71
C LYS A 9 5.01 -4.55 9.64
N LYS A 10 5.29 -3.33 10.09
CA LYS A 10 4.28 -2.25 10.03
C LYS A 10 3.88 -2.08 8.57
N PRO A 11 2.64 -1.65 8.27
CA PRO A 11 2.18 -1.50 6.89
C PRO A 11 3.12 -0.66 6.00
N LYS A 12 3.86 0.29 6.57
CA LYS A 12 4.85 1.13 5.87
C LYS A 12 6.16 0.41 5.50
N ASP A 13 6.43 -0.78 6.04
CA ASP A 13 7.68 -1.54 5.86
C ASP A 13 7.53 -2.66 4.81
N LEU A 14 6.37 -2.74 4.15
CA LEU A 14 6.08 -3.70 3.10
C LEU A 14 6.44 -3.11 1.73
N PRO A 15 6.85 -3.95 0.76
CA PRO A 15 7.15 -3.50 -0.59
C PRO A 15 5.91 -2.90 -1.28
N PHE A 16 6.15 -2.06 -2.29
CA PHE A 16 5.10 -1.36 -3.04
C PHE A 16 4.05 -2.33 -3.59
N GLU A 17 4.50 -3.44 -4.18
CA GLU A 17 3.67 -4.46 -4.78
C GLU A 17 2.71 -5.08 -3.77
N ALA A 18 3.18 -5.33 -2.53
CA ALA A 18 2.35 -5.86 -1.46
C ALA A 18 1.34 -4.82 -0.93
N GLN A 19 1.68 -3.53 -0.97
CA GLN A 19 0.75 -2.46 -0.61
C GLN A 19 -0.35 -2.32 -1.66
N MET A 20 -0.01 -2.42 -2.94
CA MET A 20 -0.95 -2.35 -4.05
C MET A 20 -1.88 -3.56 -4.07
N GLN A 21 -1.33 -4.78 -3.96
CA GLN A 21 -2.14 -6.00 -3.92
C GLN A 21 -3.19 -5.95 -2.80
N ARG A 22 -2.78 -5.52 -1.60
CA ARG A 22 -3.72 -5.41 -0.49
C ARG A 22 -4.74 -4.28 -0.68
N LEU A 23 -4.37 -3.21 -1.39
CA LEU A 23 -5.33 -2.16 -1.74
C LEU A 23 -6.39 -2.68 -2.72
N GLU A 24 -6.00 -3.51 -3.70
CA GLU A 24 -6.93 -4.17 -4.63
C GLU A 24 -7.90 -5.09 -3.87
N GLU A 25 -7.39 -5.93 -2.97
CA GLU A 25 -8.24 -6.77 -2.10
C GLU A 25 -9.23 -5.94 -1.28
N ILE A 26 -8.81 -4.79 -0.75
CA ILE A 26 -9.69 -3.90 0.01
C ILE A 26 -10.81 -3.35 -0.86
N VAL A 27 -10.50 -2.95 -2.10
CA VAL A 27 -11.52 -2.48 -3.04
C VAL A 27 -12.53 -3.60 -3.33
N GLU A 28 -12.08 -4.82 -3.57
CA GLU A 28 -12.96 -5.98 -3.78
C GLU A 28 -13.87 -6.24 -2.57
N ILE A 29 -13.33 -6.17 -1.34
CA ILE A 29 -14.12 -6.37 -0.13
C ILE A 29 -15.18 -5.27 0.04
N LEU A 30 -14.80 -4.01 -0.22
CA LEU A 30 -15.73 -2.89 -0.12
C LEU A 30 -16.83 -2.93 -1.19
N ASP A 31 -16.51 -3.36 -2.41
CA ASP A 31 -17.48 -3.50 -3.51
C ASP A 31 -18.48 -4.65 -3.25
N ASN A 32 -18.04 -5.74 -2.62
CA ASN A 32 -18.93 -6.86 -2.29
C ASN A 32 -19.96 -6.49 -1.22
N GLY A 33 -19.63 -5.59 -0.28
CA GLY A 33 -20.60 -5.06 0.69
C GLY A 33 -21.18 -6.05 1.70
N GLU A 34 -20.65 -7.28 1.78
CA GLU A 34 -21.17 -8.35 2.66
C GLU A 34 -20.67 -8.24 4.13
N THR A 35 -19.88 -7.22 4.44
CA THR A 35 -19.20 -7.09 5.74
C THR A 35 -20.00 -6.19 6.70
N ALA A 36 -19.86 -6.35 8.02
CA ALA A 36 -20.50 -5.46 8.99
C ALA A 36 -19.98 -4.00 8.83
N LEU A 37 -20.83 -3.01 9.12
CA LEU A 37 -20.52 -1.59 8.94
C LEU A 37 -19.23 -1.16 9.67
N ASP A 38 -19.04 -1.59 10.92
CA ASP A 38 -17.84 -1.26 11.71
C ASP A 38 -16.57 -1.82 11.06
N GLU A 39 -16.66 -2.99 10.45
CA GLU A 39 -15.55 -3.63 9.77
C GLU A 39 -15.27 -2.96 8.40
N MET A 40 -16.33 -2.56 7.67
CA MET A 40 -16.18 -1.74 6.46
C MET A 40 -15.44 -0.43 6.75
N LEU A 41 -15.73 0.24 7.88
CA LEU A 41 -15.03 1.46 8.28
C LEU A 41 -13.54 1.20 8.53
N SER A 42 -13.20 0.11 9.23
CA SER A 42 -11.80 -0.29 9.45
C SER A 42 -11.07 -0.60 8.14
N ILE A 43 -11.72 -1.33 7.24
CA ILE A 43 -11.18 -1.69 5.92
C ILE A 43 -10.98 -0.44 5.05
N TYR A 44 -11.93 0.49 5.08
CA TYR A 44 -11.82 1.76 4.38
C TYR A 44 -10.64 2.59 4.88
N GLU A 45 -10.46 2.70 6.20
CA GLU A 45 -9.30 3.39 6.77
C GLU A 45 -7.97 2.74 6.37
N GLU A 46 -7.93 1.40 6.32
CA GLU A 46 -6.78 0.65 5.82
C GLU A 46 -6.49 1.03 4.36
N GLY A 47 -7.53 1.01 3.51
CA GLY A 47 -7.44 1.37 2.10
C GLY A 47 -6.91 2.78 1.89
N MET A 48 -7.41 3.75 2.66
CA MET A 48 -6.94 5.14 2.62
C MET A 48 -5.45 5.28 2.93
N LYS A 49 -4.98 4.59 3.98
CA LYS A 49 -3.55 4.60 4.37
C LYS A 49 -2.66 4.01 3.27
N ARG A 50 -3.09 2.91 2.65
CA ARG A 50 -2.36 2.24 1.56
C ARG A 50 -2.34 3.07 0.29
N SER A 51 -3.49 3.64 -0.06
CA SER A 51 -3.63 4.53 -1.21
C SER A 51 -2.69 5.74 -1.10
N GLN A 52 -2.58 6.34 0.09
CA GLN A 52 -1.62 7.41 0.34
C GLN A 52 -0.17 6.93 0.19
N TYR A 53 0.19 5.78 0.77
CA TYR A 53 1.53 5.22 0.64
C TYR A 53 1.92 5.00 -0.83
N CYS A 54 1.04 4.40 -1.64
CA CYS A 54 1.30 4.14 -3.05
C CYS A 54 1.53 5.44 -3.82
N ARG A 55 0.72 6.49 -3.57
CA ARG A 55 0.93 7.82 -4.16
C ARG A 55 2.29 8.39 -3.81
N ASP A 56 2.63 8.43 -2.52
CA ASP A 56 3.90 8.98 -2.04
C ASP A 56 5.11 8.21 -2.62
N TYR A 57 4.97 6.90 -2.79
CA TYR A 57 6.01 6.05 -3.38
C TYR A 57 6.24 6.41 -4.85
N LEU A 58 5.16 6.54 -5.63
CA LEU A 58 5.23 6.89 -7.05
C LEU A 58 5.76 8.30 -7.27
N GLU A 59 5.33 9.29 -6.46
CA GLU A 59 5.84 10.66 -6.53
C GLU A 59 7.35 10.71 -6.30
N LYS A 60 7.85 9.97 -5.29
CA LYS A 60 9.30 9.87 -5.04
C LYS A 60 10.04 9.18 -6.17
N ALA A 61 9.44 8.18 -6.81
CA ALA A 61 10.03 7.50 -7.95
C ALA A 61 10.13 8.45 -9.15
N GLU A 62 9.06 9.20 -9.44
CA GLU A 62 9.02 10.21 -10.49
C GLU A 62 10.08 11.29 -10.27
N GLN A 63 10.15 11.88 -9.07
CA GLN A 63 11.16 12.89 -8.71
C GLN A 63 12.60 12.40 -8.95
N LYS A 64 12.89 11.13 -8.60
CA LYS A 64 14.21 10.53 -8.85
C LYS A 64 14.50 10.41 -10.35
N VAL A 65 13.52 9.98 -11.14
CA VAL A 65 13.66 9.90 -12.60
C VAL A 65 13.93 11.27 -13.20
N THR A 66 13.16 12.30 -12.81
CA THR A 66 13.36 13.67 -13.27
C THR A 66 14.76 14.21 -12.93
N LEU A 67 15.27 13.94 -11.72
CA LEU A 67 16.61 14.35 -11.32
C LEU A 67 17.72 13.66 -12.14
N ILE A 68 17.53 12.39 -12.50
CA ILE A 68 18.48 11.67 -13.35
C ILE A 68 18.48 12.24 -14.77
N GLN A 69 17.30 12.55 -15.31
CA GLN A 69 17.16 13.15 -16.64
C GLN A 69 17.77 14.55 -16.72
N SER A 70 17.55 15.39 -15.71
CA SER A 70 18.09 16.76 -15.68
C SER A 70 19.61 16.82 -15.50
N ARG A 71 20.23 15.78 -14.90
CA ARG A 71 21.69 15.66 -14.79
C ARG A 71 22.39 15.22 -16.07
N ASN A 72 21.67 14.50 -16.95
CA ASN A 72 22.21 13.98 -18.22
C ASN A 72 21.91 14.90 -19.41
N SER A 73 21.30 16.06 -19.15
CA SER A 73 21.00 17.12 -20.11
C SER A 73 21.88 18.33 -19.84
#